data_AF-A0A0N0AYP5-F1
#
_entry.id   AF-A0A0N0AYP5-F1
#
_cell.length_a   1.000
_cell.length_b   1.000
_cell.length_c   1.000
_cell.angle_alpha   90.00
_cell.angle_beta   90.00
_cell.angle_gamma   90.00
#
_symmetry.space_group_name_H-M   'P 1'
#
loop_
_entity.id
_entity.type
_entity.pdbx_description
1 polymer ?
#
loop_
_entity_poly.entity_id
_entity_poly.type
_entity_poly.pdbx_seq_one_letter_code
_entity_poly.pdbx_strand_id
1 'polypeptide(L)'
;MTAAGIARLAGVGRAAVSNWRRRHADFPQPVGGTETSPSFALADVEAWLRAQGKLAEVPPRERVWQQVAGHPEGPAAALAHAGCVLLLIHDRPPLWLEASAGSDERLAAMLPAALDHVLDARFGPAPERTVPTPIAPRLWTR
;
A
#
# COMPACT_ATOMS: atom_id res chain seq x y z
N MET A 1 -10.91 15.26 16.43
CA MET A 1 -10.02 14.11 16.20
C MET A 1 -9.30 13.73 17.50
N THR A 2 -9.19 12.45 17.86
CA THR A 2 -8.50 12.00 19.10
C THR A 2 -7.02 11.72 18.87
N ALA A 3 -6.22 11.64 19.95
CA ALA A 3 -4.79 11.30 19.84
C ALA A 3 -4.51 9.96 19.12
N ALA A 4 -5.41 8.98 19.23
CA ALA A 4 -5.31 7.73 18.48
C ALA A 4 -5.53 7.94 16.97
N GLY A 5 -6.45 8.84 16.60
CA GLY A 5 -6.64 9.26 15.21
C GLY A 5 -5.40 9.97 14.65
N ILE A 6 -4.81 10.88 15.42
CA ILE A 6 -3.54 11.56 15.06
C ILE A 6 -2.43 10.55 14.82
N ALA A 7 -2.27 9.58 15.71
CA ALA A 7 -1.25 8.54 15.60
C ALA A 7 -1.40 7.72 14.31
N ARG A 8 -2.64 7.36 13.96
CA ARG A 8 -2.95 6.65 12.71
C ARG A 8 -2.64 7.51 11.48
N LEU A 9 -3.04 8.78 11.50
CA LEU A 9 -2.81 9.74 10.41
C LEU A 9 -1.30 9.93 10.14
N ALA A 10 -0.50 9.98 11.22
CA ALA A 10 0.95 10.16 11.12
C ALA A 10 1.74 8.83 11.05
N GLY A 11 1.07 7.67 10.96
CA GLY A 11 1.74 6.37 10.87
C GLY A 11 2.61 5.99 12.08
N VAL A 12 2.29 6.51 13.27
CA VAL A 12 3.08 6.30 14.51
C VAL A 12 2.24 5.68 15.64
N GLY A 13 2.89 5.31 16.75
CA GLY A 13 2.21 4.90 17.98
C GLY A 13 1.69 6.08 18.81
N ARG A 14 0.70 5.84 19.68
CA ARG A 14 0.10 6.85 20.60
C ARG A 14 1.14 7.57 21.48
N ALA A 15 2.22 6.88 21.86
CA ALA A 15 3.30 7.45 22.66
C ALA A 15 4.03 8.61 21.95
N ALA A 16 4.14 8.57 20.61
CA ALA A 16 4.73 9.65 19.83
C ALA A 16 3.90 10.93 19.94
N VAL A 17 2.58 10.81 19.82
CA VAL A 17 1.64 11.95 19.96
C VAL A 17 1.71 12.55 21.36
N SER A 18 1.79 11.71 22.40
CA SER A 18 2.01 12.18 23.78
C SER A 18 3.32 12.95 23.93
N ASN A 19 4.41 12.45 23.32
CA ASN A 19 5.69 13.14 23.34
C ASN A 19 5.65 14.48 22.58
N TRP A 20 4.94 14.54 21.45
CA TRP A 20 4.81 15.78 20.68
C TRP A 20 4.12 16.87 21.48
N ARG A 21 2.99 16.56 22.11
CA ARG A 21 2.25 17.49 22.99
C ARG A 21 3.14 18.12 24.08
N ARG A 22 4.12 17.38 24.58
CA ARG A 22 5.04 17.83 25.64
C ARG A 22 6.23 18.62 25.10
N ARG A 23 6.80 18.22 23.97
CA ARG A 23 8.06 18.78 23.42
C ARG A 23 7.86 19.90 22.41
N HIS A 24 6.67 20.01 21.83
CA HIS A 24 6.33 21.00 20.82
C HIS A 24 5.24 21.91 21.38
N ALA A 25 5.63 23.11 21.80
CA ALA A 25 4.70 24.10 22.37
C ALA A 25 3.66 24.59 21.34
N ASP A 26 4.01 24.50 20.06
CA ASP A 26 3.17 24.80 18.91
C ASP A 26 2.24 23.64 18.50
N PHE A 27 2.29 22.50 19.20
CA PHE A 27 1.36 21.41 18.95
C PHE A 27 -0.09 21.88 19.19
N PRO A 28 -1.06 21.52 18.32
CA PRO A 28 -2.44 21.97 18.44
C PRO A 28 -3.04 21.71 19.81
N GLN A 29 -3.68 22.74 20.38
CA GLN A 29 -4.37 22.62 21.65
C GLN A 29 -5.69 21.85 21.49
N PRO A 30 -6.15 21.13 22.53
CA PRO A 30 -7.46 20.50 22.49
C PRO A 30 -8.56 21.53 22.30
N VAL A 31 -9.51 21.24 21.41
CA VAL A 31 -10.75 22.02 21.21
C VAL A 31 -11.94 21.43 21.95
N GLY A 32 -11.74 20.29 22.64
CA GLY A 32 -12.76 19.62 23.45
C GLY A 32 -12.31 18.26 23.96
N GLY A 33 -13.26 17.42 24.37
CA GLY A 33 -13.00 16.10 24.96
C GLY A 33 -12.77 16.17 26.48
N THR A 34 -12.21 15.10 27.05
CA THR A 34 -11.86 15.03 28.48
C THR A 34 -10.36 15.20 28.67
N GLU A 35 -9.92 15.42 29.91
CA GLU A 35 -8.48 15.43 30.24
C GLU A 35 -7.77 14.13 29.80
N THR A 36 -8.45 12.99 29.93
CA THR A 36 -7.94 11.67 29.56
C THR A 36 -8.06 11.35 28.08
N SER A 37 -8.97 12.01 27.35
CA SER A 37 -9.19 11.82 25.92
C SER A 37 -9.51 13.16 25.23
N PRO A 38 -8.49 14.03 25.08
CA PRO A 38 -8.67 15.31 24.41
C PRO A 38 -8.97 15.12 22.92
N SER A 39 -9.78 16.04 22.40
CA SER A 39 -10.13 16.15 20.98
C SER A 39 -9.52 17.40 20.37
N PHE A 40 -8.92 17.25 19.20
CA PHE A 40 -8.21 18.29 18.47
C PHE A 40 -8.94 18.61 17.16
N ALA A 41 -8.80 19.84 16.68
CA ALA A 41 -9.27 20.22 15.35
C ALA A 41 -8.44 19.47 14.28
N LEU A 42 -9.12 18.90 13.28
CA LEU A 42 -8.45 18.12 12.23
C LEU A 42 -7.50 18.98 11.40
N ALA A 43 -7.98 20.14 10.96
CA ALA A 43 -7.23 21.07 10.12
C ALA A 43 -5.91 21.52 10.79
N ASP A 44 -5.94 21.87 12.08
CA ASP A 44 -4.76 22.32 12.81
C ASP A 44 -3.72 21.21 12.96
N VAL A 45 -4.17 19.97 13.21
CA VAL A 45 -3.27 18.81 13.29
C VAL A 45 -2.66 18.48 11.93
N GLU A 46 -3.43 18.51 10.85
CA GLU A 46 -2.91 18.27 9.51
C GLU A 46 -1.91 19.35 9.08
N ALA A 47 -2.21 20.63 9.37
CA ALA A 47 -1.30 21.73 9.10
C ALA A 47 0.01 21.57 9.86
N TRP A 48 -0.07 21.25 11.17
CA TRP A 48 1.11 21.01 12.00
C TRP A 48 1.92 19.81 11.53
N LEU A 49 1.27 18.67 11.25
CA LEU A 49 1.94 17.47 10.74
C LEU A 49 2.63 17.73 9.41
N ARG A 50 1.99 18.46 8.49
CA ARG A 50 2.59 18.84 7.21
C ARG A 50 3.80 19.75 7.40
N ALA A 51 3.68 20.79 8.25
CA ALA A 51 4.77 21.71 8.54
C ALA A 51 5.99 21.02 9.19
N GLN A 52 5.74 19.97 9.98
CA GLN A 52 6.77 19.17 10.63
C GLN A 52 7.35 18.05 9.75
N GLY A 53 6.83 17.85 8.53
CA GLY A 53 7.15 16.68 7.70
C GLY A 53 6.71 15.34 8.32
N LYS A 54 5.76 15.38 9.26
CA LYS A 54 5.23 14.24 10.03
C LYS A 54 3.88 13.73 9.52
N LEU A 55 3.33 14.34 8.47
CA LEU A 55 2.22 13.73 7.75
C LEU A 55 2.79 12.50 7.05
N ALA A 56 2.46 11.31 7.55
CA ALA A 56 2.91 10.11 6.88
C ALA A 56 2.29 10.10 5.48
N GLU A 57 3.14 10.01 4.45
CA GLU A 57 2.71 9.28 3.28
C GLU A 57 2.15 7.94 3.77
N VAL A 58 0.96 7.56 3.31
CA VAL A 58 0.28 6.33 3.73
C VAL A 58 1.32 5.21 3.90
N PRO A 59 1.55 4.68 5.13
CA PRO A 59 2.64 3.74 5.37
C PRO A 59 2.59 2.60 4.36
N PRO A 60 3.74 2.08 3.85
CA PRO A 60 3.73 1.11 2.76
C PRO A 60 2.79 -0.07 3.00
N ARG A 61 2.76 -0.60 4.22
CA ARG A 61 1.80 -1.62 4.69
C ARG A 61 0.34 -1.22 4.43
N GLU A 62 -0.04 0.00 4.82
CA GLU A 62 -1.41 0.49 4.69
C GLU A 62 -1.75 0.76 3.22
N ARG A 63 -0.77 1.25 2.43
CA ARG A 63 -0.94 1.45 0.98
C ARG A 63 -1.17 0.14 0.27
N VAL A 64 -0.40 -0.91 0.60
CA VAL A 64 -0.62 -2.26 0.09
C VAL A 64 -2.01 -2.76 0.48
N TRP A 65 -2.43 -2.56 1.73
CA TRP A 65 -3.77 -2.96 2.16
C TRP A 65 -4.88 -2.24 1.40
N GLN A 66 -4.74 -0.93 1.17
CA GLN A 66 -5.69 -0.14 0.36
C GLN A 66 -5.75 -0.63 -1.09
N GLN A 67 -4.62 -0.97 -1.71
CA GLN A 67 -4.56 -1.53 -3.06
C GLN A 67 -5.22 -2.91 -3.14
N VAL A 68 -4.97 -3.78 -2.17
CA VAL A 68 -5.58 -5.12 -2.10
C VAL A 68 -7.08 -5.01 -1.87
N ALA A 69 -7.52 -4.17 -0.93
CA ALA A 69 -8.94 -4.00 -0.62
C ALA A 69 -9.73 -3.30 -1.74
N GLY A 70 -9.09 -2.42 -2.50
CA GLY A 70 -9.68 -1.65 -3.60
C GLY A 70 -9.58 -2.31 -4.98
N HIS A 71 -9.03 -3.52 -5.09
CA HIS A 71 -8.87 -4.19 -6.39
C HIS A 71 -10.24 -4.51 -7.00
N PRO A 72 -10.46 -4.24 -8.30
CA PRO A 72 -11.78 -4.37 -8.94
C PRO A 72 -12.33 -5.81 -8.90
N GLU A 73 -11.45 -6.80 -8.92
CA GLU A 73 -11.79 -8.24 -8.82
C GLU A 73 -11.78 -8.76 -7.36
N GLY A 74 -11.63 -7.87 -6.39
CA GLY A 74 -11.62 -8.16 -4.97
C GLY A 74 -10.26 -8.62 -4.40
N PRO A 75 -10.18 -8.75 -3.05
CA PRO A 75 -8.92 -8.99 -2.35
C PRO A 75 -8.21 -10.30 -2.69
N ALA A 76 -8.97 -11.37 -2.97
CA ALA A 76 -8.39 -12.67 -3.32
C ALA A 76 -7.67 -12.64 -4.68
N ALA A 77 -8.26 -11.99 -5.68
CA ALA A 77 -7.64 -11.78 -6.98
C ALA A 77 -6.39 -10.89 -6.87
N ALA A 78 -6.47 -9.81 -6.08
CA ALA A 78 -5.32 -8.94 -5.81
C ALA A 78 -4.13 -9.70 -5.23
N LEU A 79 -4.38 -10.57 -4.25
CA LEU A 79 -3.35 -11.41 -3.63
C LEU A 79 -2.80 -12.45 -4.61
N ALA A 80 -3.64 -13.05 -5.45
CA ALA A 80 -3.18 -13.98 -6.50
C ALA A 80 -2.27 -13.28 -7.51
N HIS A 81 -2.66 -12.08 -7.99
CA HIS A 81 -1.86 -11.26 -8.90
C HIS A 81 -0.51 -10.88 -8.29
N ALA A 82 -0.51 -10.37 -7.05
CA ALA A 82 0.72 -10.04 -6.33
C ALA A 82 1.61 -11.28 -6.13
N GLY A 83 1.03 -12.43 -5.78
CA GLY A 83 1.74 -13.68 -5.61
C GLY A 83 2.41 -14.17 -6.90
N CYS A 84 1.73 -14.07 -8.05
CA CYS A 84 2.31 -14.43 -9.35
C CYS A 84 3.54 -13.58 -9.69
N VAL A 85 3.45 -12.25 -9.48
CA VAL A 85 4.57 -11.33 -9.72
C VAL A 85 5.73 -11.58 -8.74
N LEU A 86 5.44 -11.81 -7.46
CA LEU A 86 6.46 -12.14 -6.46
C LEU A 86 7.19 -13.46 -6.79
N LEU A 87 6.47 -14.45 -7.30
CA LEU A 87 7.06 -15.70 -7.77
C LEU A 87 7.99 -15.45 -8.96
N LEU A 88 7.59 -14.61 -9.92
CA LEU A 88 8.44 -14.23 -11.06
C LEU A 88 9.72 -13.51 -10.61
N ILE A 89 9.61 -12.54 -9.68
CA ILE A 89 10.75 -11.82 -9.12
C ILE A 89 11.72 -12.79 -8.44
N HIS A 90 11.18 -13.78 -7.73
CA HIS A 90 11.97 -14.79 -7.03
C HIS A 90 12.72 -15.73 -8.00
N ASP A 91 12.02 -16.27 -8.99
CA ASP A 91 12.56 -17.29 -9.89
C ASP A 91 13.39 -16.71 -11.05
N ARG A 92 13.08 -15.49 -11.50
CA ARG A 92 13.70 -14.85 -12.67
C ARG A 92 14.03 -13.35 -12.43
N PRO A 93 14.92 -13.02 -11.48
CA PRO A 93 15.27 -11.63 -11.19
C PRO A 93 15.73 -10.80 -12.41
N PRO A 94 16.56 -11.32 -13.35
CA PRO A 94 16.98 -10.55 -14.52
C PRO A 94 15.81 -10.21 -15.46
N LEU A 95 14.90 -11.15 -15.68
CA LEU A 95 13.74 -10.96 -16.56
C LEU A 95 12.79 -9.90 -15.99
N TRP A 96 12.61 -9.88 -14.67
CA TRP A 96 11.85 -8.81 -14.00
C TRP A 96 12.51 -7.44 -14.16
N LEU A 97 13.84 -7.34 -14.00
CA LEU A 97 14.57 -6.08 -14.18
C LEU A 97 14.44 -5.55 -15.61
N GLU A 98 14.53 -6.43 -16.62
CA GLU A 98 14.35 -6.05 -18.02
C GLU A 98 12.92 -5.61 -18.32
N ALA A 99 11.92 -6.34 -17.79
CA ALA A 99 10.52 -6.01 -18.00
C ALA A 99 10.10 -4.71 -17.30
N SER A 100 10.60 -4.47 -16.08
CA SER A 100 10.26 -3.29 -15.26
C SER A 100 11.05 -2.03 -15.63
N ALA A 101 12.15 -2.15 -16.39
CA ALA A 101 12.89 -1.00 -16.92
C ALA A 101 12.20 -0.30 -18.11
N GLY A 102 11.15 -0.91 -18.68
CA GLY A 102 10.40 -0.38 -19.82
C GLY A 102 9.17 0.47 -19.44
N SER A 103 8.31 0.77 -20.42
CA SER A 103 7.01 1.37 -20.16
C SER A 103 6.02 0.34 -19.60
N ASP A 104 4.94 0.81 -18.97
CA ASP A 104 3.88 -0.04 -18.45
C ASP A 104 3.25 -0.91 -19.55
N GLU A 105 3.13 -0.40 -20.79
CA GLU A 105 2.62 -1.17 -21.93
C GLU A 105 3.56 -2.32 -22.30
N ARG A 106 4.88 -2.08 -22.28
CA ARG A 106 5.86 -3.13 -22.54
C ARG A 106 5.84 -4.18 -21.44
N LEU A 107 5.76 -3.74 -20.18
CA LEU A 107 5.62 -4.64 -19.04
C LEU A 107 4.36 -5.49 -19.17
N ALA A 108 3.21 -4.87 -19.46
CA ALA A 108 1.93 -5.56 -19.66
C ALA A 108 1.97 -6.56 -20.82
N ALA A 109 2.73 -6.29 -21.89
CA ALA A 109 2.90 -7.20 -23.01
C ALA A 109 3.82 -8.39 -22.67
N MET A 110 4.88 -8.17 -21.88
CA MET A 110 5.85 -9.21 -21.53
C MET A 110 5.40 -10.09 -20.36
N LEU A 111 4.63 -9.53 -19.43
CA LEU A 111 4.32 -10.15 -18.16
C LEU A 111 3.56 -11.48 -18.29
N PRO A 112 2.53 -11.64 -19.15
CA PRO A 112 1.80 -12.90 -19.25
C PRO A 112 2.69 -14.10 -19.60
N ALA A 113 3.55 -13.96 -20.61
CA ALA A 113 4.45 -15.05 -21.03
C ALA A 113 5.50 -15.37 -19.95
N ALA A 114 5.99 -14.35 -19.25
CA ALA A 114 6.92 -14.55 -18.13
C ALA A 114 6.25 -15.27 -16.95
N LEU A 115 5.00 -14.91 -16.63
CA LEU A 115 4.20 -15.54 -15.60
C LEU A 115 3.85 -16.99 -15.98
N ASP A 116 3.46 -17.26 -17.22
CA ASP A 116 3.17 -18.61 -17.70
C ASP A 116 4.31 -19.57 -17.40
N HIS A 117 5.55 -19.15 -17.69
CA HIS A 117 6.72 -19.99 -17.52
C HIS A 117 7.00 -20.36 -16.05
N VAL A 118 6.87 -19.40 -15.12
CA VAL A 118 7.09 -19.67 -13.69
C VAL A 118 5.93 -20.43 -13.07
N LEU A 119 4.71 -20.16 -13.52
CA LEU A 119 3.51 -20.88 -13.07
C LEU A 119 3.51 -22.33 -13.58
N ASP A 120 3.94 -22.58 -14.83
CA ASP A 120 4.08 -23.93 -15.38
C ASP A 120 5.13 -24.74 -14.60
N ALA A 121 6.28 -24.13 -14.33
CA ALA A 121 7.35 -24.77 -13.55
C ALA A 121 6.90 -25.13 -12.13
N ARG A 122 6.01 -24.33 -11.53
CA ARG A 122 5.59 -24.49 -10.13
C ARG A 122 4.34 -25.35 -9.95
N PHE A 123 3.37 -25.21 -10.85
CA PHE A 123 2.01 -25.75 -10.71
C PHE A 123 1.60 -26.71 -11.84
N GLY A 124 2.49 -26.96 -12.81
CA GLY A 124 2.20 -27.75 -13.99
C GLY A 124 1.61 -26.92 -15.13
N PRO A 125 1.51 -27.49 -16.35
CA PRO A 125 1.11 -26.76 -17.54
C PRO A 125 -0.34 -26.27 -17.50
N ALA A 126 -0.60 -25.12 -18.11
CA ALA A 126 -1.97 -24.73 -18.46
C ALA A 126 -2.58 -25.71 -19.50
N PRO A 127 -3.90 -26.02 -19.45
CA PRO A 127 -4.93 -25.46 -18.57
C PRO A 127 -5.14 -26.24 -17.25
N GLU A 128 -4.29 -27.23 -16.95
CA GLU A 128 -4.52 -28.16 -15.83
C GLU A 128 -4.26 -27.53 -14.45
N ARG A 129 -3.52 -26.41 -14.41
CA ARG A 129 -3.21 -25.68 -13.17
C ARG A 129 -4.37 -24.81 -12.69
N THR A 130 -4.58 -24.77 -11.36
CA THR A 130 -5.64 -23.98 -10.70
C THR A 130 -5.43 -22.47 -10.76
N VAL A 131 -4.18 -22.00 -10.91
CA VAL A 131 -3.85 -20.56 -10.96
C VAL A 131 -3.77 -20.12 -12.43
N PRO A 132 -4.72 -19.33 -12.93
CA PRO A 132 -4.63 -18.78 -14.27
C PRO A 132 -3.53 -17.71 -14.34
N THR A 133 -2.98 -17.50 -15.53
CA THR A 133 -2.11 -16.33 -15.74
C THR A 133 -2.96 -15.07 -15.67
N PRO A 134 -2.57 -14.09 -14.84
CA PRO A 134 -3.17 -12.77 -14.85
C PRO A 134 -3.05 -12.17 -16.25
N ILE A 135 -4.19 -12.01 -16.92
CA ILE A 135 -4.29 -11.26 -18.17
C ILE A 135 -4.79 -9.86 -17.84
N ALA A 136 -4.33 -8.87 -18.60
CA ALA A 136 -4.56 -7.45 -18.30
C ALA A 136 -5.73 -6.80 -19.07
N PRO A 137 -6.98 -7.33 -19.17
CA PRO A 137 -8.05 -6.52 -19.69
C PRO A 137 -8.65 -5.66 -18.56
N ARG A 138 -8.38 -4.34 -18.67
CA ARG A 138 -9.04 -3.19 -18.01
C ARG A 138 -8.45 -2.71 -16.67
N LEU A 139 -7.18 -2.30 -16.71
CA LEU A 139 -6.59 -1.42 -15.67
C LEU A 139 -6.72 0.09 -15.97
N TRP A 140 -7.40 0.48 -17.06
CA TRP A 140 -7.62 1.89 -17.40
C TRP A 140 -9.06 2.17 -17.85
N THR A 141 -9.97 2.25 -16.90
CA THR A 141 -11.13 3.13 -17.06
C THR A 141 -11.13 4.08 -15.86
N ARG A 142 -10.95 5.35 -16.19
CA ARG A 142 -10.89 6.50 -15.29
C ARG A 142 -12.08 6.57 -14.34
#